data_AF-A0A8S2Q0T7-F1
#
_entry.id   AF-A0A8S2Q0T7-F1
#
_cell.length_a   1.000
_cell.length_b   1.000
_cell.length_c   1.000
_cell.angle_alpha   90.00
_cell.angle_beta   90.00
_cell.angle_gamma   90.00
#
_symmetry.space_group_name_H-M   'P 1'
#
loop_
_entity.id
_entity.type
_entity.pdbx_description
1 polymer ?
#
loop_
_entity_poly.entity_id
_entity_poly.type
_entity_poly.pdbx_seq_one_letter_code
_entity_poly.pdbx_strand_id
1 'polypeptide(L)'
;MFFIVIILIDANQDNNTPISLHIGGLFNYDNSFINNGKYDLQAARMAIDEINDRYDELFNGRYKLNLLSNNSKCDPIYAVDAFFHAIFRCPQLTFLIGTSCINETKSVIQVADYYNLILFSHSTSFISQADQTYSTLVRLSVSDENYNDGRVAFIKYNNWSHVAILHQDSTEYSLMMAKLAKRLNESNINIILTQSASMINLTSALQTLREKKARIVFVNFDTSSRAAFFCEVYRTFTKELRKRYVWILTGNDFHLWNLSITNCSIHDIINGAHGHIIIDSLYQIKPSLINPNTTVQDLKEHLGLNGHLDRQILHAFDAIWSIALLIRASIQQQDIGIEKFSAIPVDTERSEVRRLVMNTIEIGLITTGCILGLALAIFFLTFNIINRHQRYIKLSSPKLNNVMVLGAMHIHISIILFGLDEWFLDRNLLGHACMLRIFLLSGGFSLMFGSMFLKTLRVYRIFTSRDRPLLHSKVS
;
A
#
# COMPACT_ATOMS: atom_id res chain seq x y z
N MET A 1 -5.35 -38.63 29.44
CA MET A 1 -6.57 -37.83 29.70
C MET A 1 -6.50 -36.50 28.93
N PHE A 2 -6.38 -36.57 27.60
CA PHE A 2 -6.21 -35.42 26.70
C PHE A 2 -6.92 -35.64 25.33
N PHE A 3 -7.53 -36.82 25.12
CA PHE A 3 -8.21 -37.20 23.88
C PHE A 3 -9.73 -36.92 23.90
N ILE A 4 -10.31 -36.52 25.04
CA ILE A 4 -11.77 -36.30 25.18
C ILE A 4 -12.13 -34.80 25.11
N VAL A 5 -11.16 -33.89 25.23
CA VAL A 5 -11.43 -32.43 25.23
C VAL A 5 -11.40 -31.82 23.83
N ILE A 6 -10.76 -32.47 22.84
CA ILE A 6 -10.73 -31.97 21.46
C ILE A 6 -12.06 -32.22 20.73
N ILE A 7 -12.81 -33.27 21.08
CA ILE A 7 -14.13 -33.55 20.47
C ILE A 7 -15.23 -32.61 20.98
N LEU A 8 -15.02 -31.91 22.11
CA LEU A 8 -16.03 -30.99 22.67
C LEU A 8 -15.80 -29.51 22.34
N ILE A 9 -14.65 -29.15 21.77
CA ILE A 9 -14.38 -27.77 21.32
C ILE A 9 -14.66 -27.61 19.82
N ASP A 10 -14.62 -28.71 19.04
CA ASP A 10 -15.00 -28.73 17.62
C ASP A 10 -16.52 -28.86 17.40
N ALA A 11 -17.32 -28.86 18.49
CA ALA A 11 -18.78 -28.98 18.44
C ALA A 11 -19.51 -27.68 18.84
N ASN A 12 -18.80 -26.56 19.06
CA ASN A 12 -19.43 -25.33 19.59
C ASN A 12 -18.89 -24.01 18.99
N GLN A 13 -18.35 -24.03 17.77
CA GLN A 13 -18.54 -22.90 16.88
C GLN A 13 -19.78 -23.19 16.05
N ASP A 14 -20.78 -22.31 16.11
CA ASP A 14 -21.90 -22.38 15.18
C ASP A 14 -21.35 -22.41 13.75
N ASN A 15 -21.40 -23.60 13.13
CA ASN A 15 -21.06 -23.85 11.72
C ASN A 15 -21.90 -23.03 10.72
N ASN A 16 -22.74 -22.10 11.21
CA ASN A 16 -23.67 -21.29 10.44
C ASN A 16 -23.25 -19.82 10.27
N THR A 17 -22.15 -19.35 10.88
CA THR A 17 -21.70 -17.96 10.69
C THR A 17 -20.47 -17.87 9.77
N PRO A 18 -20.57 -17.19 8.62
CA PRO A 18 -19.46 -17.10 7.67
C PRO A 18 -18.31 -16.24 8.24
N ILE A 19 -17.08 -16.69 8.01
CA ILE A 19 -15.86 -15.98 8.43
C ILE A 19 -15.68 -14.72 7.57
N SER A 20 -15.47 -13.58 8.22
CA SER A 20 -15.23 -12.32 7.51
C SER A 20 -13.75 -12.17 7.12
N LEU A 21 -13.48 -12.06 5.82
CA LEU A 21 -12.18 -11.72 5.26
C LEU A 21 -12.12 -10.22 4.99
N HIS A 22 -11.11 -9.56 5.57
CA HIS A 22 -11.01 -8.11 5.53
C HIS A 22 -10.03 -7.66 4.46
N ILE A 23 -10.51 -6.82 3.56
CA ILE A 23 -9.73 -6.19 2.50
C ILE A 23 -9.50 -4.74 2.91
N GLY A 24 -8.26 -4.31 3.00
CA GLY A 24 -7.93 -2.90 3.23
C GLY A 24 -8.07 -2.14 1.92
N GLY A 25 -8.63 -0.94 1.95
CA GLY A 25 -8.82 -0.10 0.77
C GLY A 25 -8.25 1.30 0.99
N LEU A 26 -7.40 1.76 0.07
CA LEU A 26 -6.86 3.12 0.06
C LEU A 26 -7.41 3.87 -1.14
N PHE A 27 -8.32 4.81 -0.89
CA PHE A 27 -9.04 5.56 -1.92
C PHE A 27 -8.87 7.06 -1.71
N ASN A 28 -8.82 7.84 -2.80
CA ASN A 28 -8.73 9.30 -2.74
C ASN A 28 -10.11 9.94 -2.96
N TYR A 29 -10.79 10.31 -1.88
CA TYR A 29 -12.13 10.91 -1.96
C TYR A 29 -12.21 12.40 -1.57
N ASP A 30 -11.06 13.06 -1.30
CA ASP A 30 -11.02 14.49 -0.91
C ASP A 30 -10.62 15.44 -2.07
N ASN A 31 -9.86 14.98 -3.08
CA ASN A 31 -9.30 15.87 -4.10
C ASN A 31 -10.20 16.04 -5.35
N SER A 32 -10.52 17.28 -5.67
CA SER A 32 -11.40 17.72 -6.78
C SER A 32 -10.83 17.57 -8.20
N PHE A 33 -9.52 17.33 -8.34
CA PHE A 33 -8.86 17.23 -9.65
C PHE A 33 -8.96 15.83 -10.29
N ILE A 34 -9.17 14.78 -9.49
CA ILE A 34 -9.40 13.40 -9.95
C ILE A 34 -10.67 12.94 -9.24
N ASN A 35 -11.82 13.40 -9.72
CA ASN A 35 -13.16 13.25 -9.12
C ASN A 35 -13.69 11.80 -9.02
N ASN A 36 -12.83 10.78 -9.09
CA ASN A 36 -13.25 9.38 -9.21
C ASN A 36 -13.03 8.52 -7.97
N GLY A 37 -12.19 8.86 -7.00
CA GLY A 37 -11.92 7.91 -5.90
C GLY A 37 -13.14 7.61 -5.00
N LYS A 38 -14.13 8.52 -4.95
CA LYS A 38 -15.44 8.22 -4.35
C LYS A 38 -16.23 7.19 -5.17
N TYR A 39 -16.15 7.25 -6.50
CA TYR A 39 -16.78 6.28 -7.39
C TYR A 39 -16.00 4.95 -7.43
N ASP A 40 -14.66 4.98 -7.37
CA ASP A 40 -13.82 3.78 -7.21
C ASP A 40 -14.23 3.00 -5.95
N LEU A 41 -14.38 3.70 -4.81
CA LEU A 41 -14.82 3.10 -3.55
C LEU A 41 -16.24 2.52 -3.66
N GLN A 42 -17.16 3.24 -4.30
CA GLN A 42 -18.53 2.75 -4.48
C GLN A 42 -18.59 1.53 -5.41
N ALA A 43 -17.83 1.53 -6.51
CA ALA A 43 -17.71 0.39 -7.40
C ALA A 43 -17.10 -0.83 -6.70
N ALA A 44 -16.05 -0.62 -5.88
CA ALA A 44 -15.49 -1.69 -5.06
C ALA A 44 -16.51 -2.24 -4.04
N ARG A 45 -17.32 -1.38 -3.41
CA ARG A 45 -18.39 -1.81 -2.49
C ARG A 45 -19.49 -2.59 -3.21
N MET A 46 -19.92 -2.11 -4.38
CA MET A 46 -20.90 -2.82 -5.21
C MET A 46 -20.41 -4.24 -5.56
N ALA A 47 -19.13 -4.40 -5.91
CA ALA A 47 -18.55 -5.72 -6.15
C ALA A 47 -18.57 -6.60 -4.88
N ILE A 48 -18.23 -6.06 -3.71
CA ILE A 48 -18.28 -6.78 -2.43
C ILE A 48 -19.70 -7.28 -2.15
N ASP A 49 -20.72 -6.44 -2.34
CA ASP A 49 -22.12 -6.80 -2.13
C ASP A 49 -22.52 -7.94 -3.09
N GLU A 50 -22.20 -7.81 -4.37
CA GLU A 50 -22.51 -8.81 -5.40
C GLU A 50 -21.81 -10.17 -5.15
N ILE A 51 -20.60 -10.15 -4.59
CA ILE A 51 -19.85 -11.35 -4.21
C ILE A 51 -20.44 -11.97 -2.95
N ASN A 52 -20.79 -11.15 -1.96
CA ASN A 52 -21.36 -11.61 -0.71
C ASN A 52 -22.77 -12.16 -0.86
N ASP A 53 -23.53 -11.72 -1.85
CA ASP A 53 -24.83 -12.30 -2.21
C ASP A 53 -24.69 -13.72 -2.79
N ARG A 54 -23.53 -14.05 -3.38
CA ARG A 54 -23.20 -15.37 -3.94
C ARG A 54 -22.11 -16.11 -3.16
N TYR A 55 -21.92 -15.78 -1.89
CA TYR A 55 -20.87 -16.38 -1.07
C TYR A 55 -21.03 -17.91 -0.92
N ASP A 56 -22.26 -18.42 -0.99
CA ASP A 56 -22.55 -19.86 -0.98
C ASP A 56 -21.97 -20.56 -2.22
N GLU A 57 -22.14 -19.97 -3.40
CA GLU A 57 -21.62 -20.48 -4.68
C GLU A 57 -20.11 -20.28 -4.83
N LEU A 58 -19.60 -19.13 -4.39
CA LEU A 58 -18.20 -18.74 -4.58
C LEU A 58 -17.27 -19.32 -3.52
N PHE A 59 -17.74 -19.45 -2.29
CA PHE A 59 -16.91 -19.79 -1.12
C PHE A 59 -17.45 -20.98 -0.31
N ASN A 60 -18.40 -21.74 -0.86
CA ASN A 60 -19.11 -22.83 -0.17
C ASN A 60 -19.72 -22.37 1.17
N GLY A 61 -20.17 -21.11 1.24
CA GLY A 61 -20.80 -20.53 2.42
C GLY A 61 -19.84 -20.17 3.57
N ARG A 62 -18.52 -20.36 3.38
CA ARG A 62 -17.54 -20.23 4.48
C ARG A 62 -17.04 -18.81 4.73
N TYR A 63 -16.97 -17.99 3.69
CA TYR A 63 -16.33 -16.67 3.77
C TYR A 63 -17.26 -15.57 3.27
N LYS A 64 -17.19 -14.40 3.89
CA LYS A 64 -17.74 -13.14 3.38
C LYS A 64 -16.65 -12.08 3.34
N LEU A 65 -16.68 -11.21 2.35
CA LEU A 65 -15.70 -10.14 2.18
C LEU A 65 -16.18 -8.87 2.88
N ASN A 66 -15.25 -8.15 3.51
CA ASN A 66 -15.52 -6.85 4.12
C ASN A 66 -14.42 -5.86 3.73
N LEU A 67 -14.80 -4.70 3.19
CA LEU A 67 -13.88 -3.67 2.72
C LEU A 67 -13.71 -2.58 3.79
N LEU A 68 -12.50 -2.44 4.30
CA LEU A 68 -12.09 -1.40 5.24
C LEU A 68 -11.40 -0.26 4.47
N SER A 69 -12.14 0.81 4.17
CA SER A 69 -11.64 1.92 3.36
C SER A 69 -11.09 3.09 4.20
N ASN A 70 -9.91 3.60 3.85
CA ASN A 70 -9.32 4.83 4.38
C ASN A 70 -9.01 5.83 3.25
N ASN A 71 -8.97 7.12 3.60
CA ASN A 71 -8.57 8.17 2.65
C ASN A 71 -7.05 8.22 2.48
N SER A 72 -6.57 8.13 1.24
CA SER A 72 -5.16 8.35 0.93
C SER A 72 -4.83 9.81 0.57
N LYS A 73 -5.84 10.61 0.22
CA LYS A 73 -5.75 12.05 -0.11
C LYS A 73 -4.85 12.45 -1.28
N CYS A 74 -4.36 11.53 -2.10
CA CYS A 74 -3.44 11.91 -3.16
C CYS A 74 -1.96 11.93 -2.71
N ASP A 75 -1.68 11.59 -1.45
CA ASP A 75 -0.45 11.96 -0.77
C ASP A 75 0.28 10.75 -0.16
N PRO A 76 1.59 10.59 -0.42
CA PRO A 76 2.34 9.43 0.01
C PRO A 76 2.40 9.27 1.53
N ILE A 77 2.45 10.36 2.29
CA ILE A 77 2.55 10.32 3.75
C ILE A 77 1.21 9.89 4.33
N TYR A 78 0.12 10.50 3.87
CA TYR A 78 -1.22 10.12 4.31
C TYR A 78 -1.56 8.68 3.90
N ALA A 79 -1.16 8.23 2.71
CA ALA A 79 -1.37 6.86 2.26
C ALA A 79 -0.65 5.83 3.15
N VAL A 80 0.61 6.09 3.50
CA VAL A 80 1.39 5.21 4.38
C VAL A 80 0.84 5.21 5.82
N ASP A 81 0.45 6.36 6.35
CA ASP A 81 -0.21 6.46 7.66
C ASP A 81 -1.55 5.70 7.69
N ALA A 82 -2.39 5.90 6.67
CA ALA A 82 -3.64 5.19 6.50
C ALA A 82 -3.44 3.68 6.36
N PHE A 83 -2.38 3.25 5.67
CA PHE A 83 -1.98 1.84 5.56
C PHE A 83 -1.57 1.28 6.93
N PHE A 84 -0.71 1.99 7.68
CA PHE A 84 -0.31 1.56 9.02
C PHE A 84 -1.50 1.45 9.97
N HIS A 85 -2.41 2.42 9.94
CA HIS A 85 -3.66 2.33 10.68
C HIS A 85 -4.52 1.14 10.28
N ALA A 86 -4.50 0.72 9.01
CA ALA A 86 -5.27 -0.42 8.54
C ALA A 86 -4.63 -1.76 8.96
N ILE A 87 -3.30 -1.90 8.92
CA ILE A 87 -2.63 -3.16 9.31
C ILE A 87 -2.56 -3.37 10.83
N PHE A 88 -2.48 -2.30 11.62
CA PHE A 88 -2.37 -2.39 13.08
C PHE A 88 -3.73 -2.42 13.81
N ARG A 89 -4.84 -2.22 13.09
CA ARG A 89 -6.18 -2.38 13.65
C ARG A 89 -6.63 -3.83 13.54
N CYS A 90 -7.35 -4.30 14.55
CA CYS A 90 -8.18 -5.50 14.40
C CYS A 90 -9.39 -5.12 13.53
N PRO A 91 -9.79 -5.95 12.56
CA PRO A 91 -9.27 -7.28 12.21
C PRO A 91 -8.11 -7.28 11.19
N GLN A 92 -7.33 -8.38 11.14
CA GLN A 92 -6.19 -8.54 10.23
C GLN A 92 -6.62 -8.48 8.76
N LEU A 93 -5.89 -7.71 7.96
CA LEU A 93 -6.11 -7.61 6.52
C LEU A 93 -5.58 -8.84 5.78
N THR A 94 -6.33 -9.29 4.78
CA THR A 94 -5.94 -10.38 3.87
C THR A 94 -5.37 -9.84 2.57
N PHE A 95 -5.98 -8.78 2.03
CA PHE A 95 -5.58 -8.12 0.78
C PHE A 95 -5.64 -6.61 0.94
N LEU A 96 -4.92 -5.89 0.08
CA LEU A 96 -4.99 -4.45 -0.04
C LEU A 96 -5.44 -4.07 -1.46
N ILE A 97 -6.39 -3.13 -1.58
CA ILE A 97 -6.80 -2.50 -2.84
C ILE A 97 -6.46 -1.01 -2.82
N GLY A 98 -6.04 -0.50 -3.97
CA GLY A 98 -5.54 0.86 -4.16
C GLY A 98 -4.06 0.86 -4.56
N THR A 99 -3.37 1.98 -4.57
CA THR A 99 -3.86 3.37 -4.56
C THR A 99 -4.09 3.87 -5.98
N SER A 100 -4.81 4.98 -6.12
CA SER A 100 -5.10 5.57 -7.44
C SER A 100 -3.98 6.45 -7.99
N CYS A 101 -3.07 6.94 -7.13
CA CYS A 101 -1.98 7.85 -7.52
C CYS A 101 -0.60 7.21 -7.43
N ILE A 102 0.27 7.57 -8.38
CA ILE A 102 1.59 6.97 -8.58
C ILE A 102 2.47 7.10 -7.32
N ASN A 103 2.52 8.29 -6.73
CA ASN A 103 3.41 8.57 -5.59
C ASN A 103 2.98 7.82 -4.33
N GLU A 104 1.68 7.67 -4.13
CA GLU A 104 1.12 6.84 -3.06
C GLU A 104 1.48 5.38 -3.30
N THR A 105 1.24 4.87 -4.52
CA THR A 105 1.45 3.45 -4.85
C THR A 105 2.91 3.06 -4.60
N LYS A 106 3.86 3.90 -5.03
CA LYS A 106 5.30 3.70 -4.80
C LYS A 106 5.66 3.61 -3.32
N SER A 107 5.02 4.41 -2.47
CA SER A 107 5.32 4.47 -1.04
C SER A 107 4.67 3.31 -0.29
N VAL A 108 3.41 2.99 -0.59
CA VAL A 108 2.67 1.91 0.06
C VAL A 108 3.23 0.55 -0.33
N ILE A 109 3.58 0.31 -1.59
CA ILE A 109 4.05 -1.01 -2.03
C ILE A 109 5.37 -1.41 -1.37
N GLN A 110 6.28 -0.45 -1.16
CA GLN A 110 7.56 -0.71 -0.47
C GLN A 110 7.35 -1.24 0.95
N VAL A 111 6.30 -0.77 1.63
CA VAL A 111 5.95 -1.24 2.96
C VAL A 111 5.12 -2.52 2.88
N ALA A 112 4.15 -2.62 1.95
CA ALA A 112 3.28 -3.79 1.80
C ALA A 112 4.07 -5.08 1.48
N ASP A 113 5.12 -4.98 0.65
CA ASP A 113 6.03 -6.08 0.32
C ASP A 113 6.75 -6.61 1.58
N TYR A 114 7.17 -5.73 2.50
CA TYR A 114 7.75 -6.12 3.79
C TYR A 114 6.78 -6.94 4.67
N TYR A 115 5.48 -6.68 4.59
CA TYR A 115 4.44 -7.39 5.33
C TYR A 115 3.83 -8.57 4.56
N ASN A 116 4.33 -8.90 3.36
CA ASN A 116 3.76 -9.89 2.45
C ASN A 116 2.27 -9.65 2.15
N LEU A 117 1.85 -8.39 2.09
CA LEU A 117 0.48 -8.02 1.74
C LEU A 117 0.39 -7.71 0.25
N ILE A 118 -0.48 -8.46 -0.45
CA ILE A 118 -0.71 -8.26 -1.88
C ILE A 118 -1.53 -6.99 -2.10
N LEU A 119 -0.99 -6.08 -2.92
CA LEU A 119 -1.62 -4.82 -3.30
C LEU A 119 -2.17 -4.89 -4.72
N PHE A 120 -3.49 -4.76 -4.84
CA PHE A 120 -4.19 -4.62 -6.11
C PHE A 120 -4.35 -3.14 -6.47
N SER A 121 -3.50 -2.64 -7.38
CA SER A 121 -3.59 -1.27 -7.91
C SER A 121 -4.46 -1.21 -9.16
N HIS A 122 -5.54 -0.42 -9.07
CA HIS A 122 -6.54 -0.31 -10.13
C HIS A 122 -6.29 0.85 -11.12
N SER A 123 -5.48 1.86 -10.76
CA SER A 123 -5.37 3.10 -11.58
C SER A 123 -3.95 3.49 -11.99
N THR A 124 -2.90 2.81 -11.53
CA THR A 124 -1.52 3.26 -11.75
C THR A 124 -0.88 2.66 -13.01
N SER A 125 -0.98 3.36 -14.15
CA SER A 125 -0.44 2.92 -15.45
C SER A 125 1.07 3.13 -15.66
N PHE A 126 1.78 3.77 -14.70
CA PHE A 126 3.10 4.38 -14.94
C PHE A 126 4.30 3.63 -14.38
N ILE A 127 4.11 2.52 -13.67
CA ILE A 127 5.22 1.83 -13.00
C ILE A 127 5.88 0.81 -13.93
N SER A 128 6.62 1.33 -14.92
CA SER A 128 7.38 0.59 -15.92
C SER A 128 8.46 -0.35 -15.35
N GLN A 129 8.82 -0.17 -14.07
CA GLN A 129 9.85 -0.96 -13.38
C GLN A 129 9.29 -1.70 -12.15
N ALA A 130 7.99 -1.57 -11.84
CA ALA A 130 7.42 -2.19 -10.64
C ALA A 130 7.40 -3.71 -10.72
N ASP A 131 7.06 -4.28 -11.87
CA ASP A 131 6.86 -5.72 -12.00
C ASP A 131 8.15 -6.51 -11.72
N GLN A 132 9.32 -5.86 -11.88
CA GLN A 132 10.63 -6.43 -11.53
C GLN A 132 11.08 -6.11 -10.10
N THR A 133 10.48 -5.10 -9.47
CA THR A 133 10.95 -4.56 -8.18
C THR A 133 10.08 -5.02 -7.00
N TYR A 134 8.77 -5.22 -7.23
CA TYR A 134 7.80 -5.49 -6.17
C TYR A 134 7.05 -6.79 -6.43
N SER A 135 7.22 -7.77 -5.54
CA SER A 135 6.66 -9.11 -5.70
C SER A 135 5.17 -9.19 -5.36
N THR A 136 4.69 -8.29 -4.51
CA THR A 136 3.31 -8.25 -4.01
C THR A 136 2.38 -7.30 -4.77
N LEU A 137 2.85 -6.65 -5.85
CA LEU A 137 2.04 -5.72 -6.62
C LEU A 137 1.29 -6.44 -7.75
N VAL A 138 -0.04 -6.32 -7.76
CA VAL A 138 -0.90 -6.73 -8.87
C VAL A 138 -1.53 -5.47 -9.47
N ARG A 139 -1.48 -5.34 -10.80
CA ARG A 139 -2.01 -4.19 -11.52
C ARG A 139 -3.09 -4.62 -12.51
N LEU A 140 -4.20 -3.89 -12.52
CA LEU A 140 -5.25 -4.06 -13.52
C LEU A 140 -5.21 -3.00 -14.61
N SER A 141 -4.59 -1.85 -14.34
CA SER A 141 -4.42 -0.81 -15.35
C SER A 141 -3.37 -1.20 -16.39
N VAL A 142 -3.71 -1.07 -17.67
CA VAL A 142 -2.78 -1.23 -18.79
C VAL A 142 -1.65 -0.19 -18.70
N SER A 143 -0.40 -0.63 -18.86
CA SER A 143 0.75 0.26 -18.89
C SER A 143 0.96 0.85 -20.28
N ASP A 144 1.60 2.01 -20.37
CA ASP A 144 1.84 2.67 -21.66
C ASP A 144 2.66 1.83 -22.66
N GLU A 145 3.48 0.94 -22.13
CA GLU A 145 4.32 0.04 -22.91
C GLU A 145 3.51 -0.96 -23.72
N ASN A 146 2.33 -1.34 -23.22
CA ASN A 146 1.43 -2.24 -23.91
C ASN A 146 0.90 -1.64 -25.23
N TYR A 147 0.99 -0.31 -25.40
CA TYR A 147 0.63 0.35 -26.65
C TYR A 147 1.76 0.33 -27.70
N ASN A 148 2.99 -0.05 -27.35
CA ASN A 148 4.14 0.08 -28.24
C ASN A 148 4.01 -0.76 -29.51
N ASP A 149 3.48 -1.98 -29.42
CA ASP A 149 3.25 -2.82 -30.60
C ASP A 149 2.18 -2.21 -31.52
N GLY A 150 1.11 -1.66 -30.94
CA GLY A 150 0.08 -0.93 -31.69
C GLY A 150 0.65 0.33 -32.37
N ARG A 151 1.50 1.10 -31.66
CA ARG A 151 2.22 2.26 -32.21
C ARG A 151 3.07 1.85 -33.41
N VAL A 152 3.89 0.82 -33.26
CA VAL A 152 4.76 0.32 -34.34
C VAL A 152 3.95 -0.15 -35.54
N ALA A 153 2.89 -0.93 -35.31
CA ALA A 153 2.01 -1.41 -36.37
C ALA A 153 1.36 -0.25 -37.12
N PHE A 154 0.91 0.78 -36.39
CA PHE A 154 0.33 1.99 -36.97
C PHE A 154 1.35 2.77 -37.82
N ILE A 155 2.58 2.96 -37.32
CA ILE A 155 3.66 3.62 -38.09
C ILE A 155 3.95 2.85 -39.38
N LYS A 156 4.05 1.52 -39.31
CA LYS A 156 4.29 0.65 -40.47
C LYS A 156 3.15 0.69 -41.48
N TYR A 157 1.89 0.67 -41.02
CA TYR A 157 0.70 0.78 -41.87
C TYR A 157 0.71 2.06 -42.72
N ASN A 158 1.21 3.16 -42.17
CA ASN A 158 1.30 4.44 -42.86
C ASN A 158 2.59 4.63 -43.68
N ASN A 159 3.45 3.60 -43.77
CA ASN A 159 4.76 3.68 -44.42
C ASN A 159 5.67 4.79 -43.89
N TRP A 160 5.55 5.13 -42.60
CA TRP A 160 6.43 6.11 -41.98
C TRP A 160 7.70 5.43 -41.45
N SER A 161 8.86 5.96 -41.82
CA SER A 161 10.17 5.40 -41.46
C SER A 161 10.97 6.25 -40.49
N HIS A 162 10.58 7.51 -40.29
CA HIS A 162 11.28 8.47 -39.44
C HIS A 162 10.32 9.14 -38.47
N VAL A 163 10.62 9.03 -37.18
CA VAL A 163 9.78 9.57 -36.10
C VAL A 163 10.63 10.36 -35.11
N ALA A 164 9.99 11.23 -34.32
CA ALA A 164 10.61 11.86 -33.17
C ALA A 164 9.80 11.56 -31.91
N ILE A 165 10.46 11.72 -30.76
CA ILE A 165 9.85 11.50 -29.45
C ILE A 165 10.06 12.77 -28.63
N LEU A 166 8.96 13.31 -28.12
CA LEU A 166 8.95 14.43 -27.19
C LEU A 166 8.15 14.03 -25.95
N HIS A 167 8.72 14.19 -24.77
CA HIS A 167 8.04 13.85 -23.53
C HIS A 167 8.29 14.86 -22.43
N GLN A 168 7.45 14.81 -21.42
CA GLN A 168 7.61 15.62 -20.22
C GLN A 168 8.92 15.29 -19.50
N ASP A 169 9.54 16.31 -18.93
CA ASP A 169 10.74 16.19 -18.11
C ASP A 169 10.43 15.59 -16.73
N SER A 170 10.12 14.29 -16.73
CA SER A 170 9.94 13.46 -15.55
C SER A 170 10.59 12.09 -15.76
N THR A 171 10.95 11.43 -14.66
CA THR A 171 11.59 10.11 -14.70
C THR A 171 10.65 9.07 -15.31
N GLU A 172 9.36 9.11 -14.96
CA GLU A 172 8.33 8.19 -15.43
C GLU A 172 8.18 8.24 -16.96
N TYR A 173 7.95 9.43 -17.51
CA TYR A 173 7.77 9.62 -18.94
C TYR A 173 9.02 9.26 -19.73
N SER A 174 10.20 9.55 -19.18
CA SER A 174 11.49 9.17 -19.77
C SER A 174 11.63 7.65 -19.90
N LEU A 175 11.29 6.89 -18.85
CA LEU A 175 11.37 5.42 -18.88
C LEU A 175 10.40 4.80 -19.89
N MET A 176 9.17 5.31 -19.96
CA MET A 176 8.16 4.84 -20.92
C MET A 176 8.63 5.07 -22.37
N MET A 177 9.14 6.28 -22.64
CA MET A 177 9.63 6.64 -23.96
C MET A 177 10.91 5.90 -24.34
N ALA A 178 11.78 5.56 -23.38
CA ALA A 178 12.95 4.72 -23.64
C ALA A 178 12.55 3.32 -24.13
N LYS A 179 11.48 2.74 -23.56
CA LYS A 179 10.94 1.44 -24.02
C LYS A 179 10.30 1.52 -25.40
N LEU A 180 9.55 2.60 -25.69
CA LEU A 180 9.06 2.86 -27.04
C LEU A 180 10.22 3.01 -28.04
N ALA A 181 11.26 3.79 -27.69
CA ALA A 181 12.43 4.00 -28.54
C ALA A 181 13.14 2.67 -28.86
N LYS A 182 13.33 1.80 -27.84
CA LYS A 182 13.86 0.45 -28.04
C LYS A 182 13.00 -0.34 -29.05
N ARG A 183 11.68 -0.34 -28.88
CA ARG A 183 10.76 -1.09 -29.73
C ARG A 183 10.69 -0.58 -31.18
N LEU A 184 10.80 0.73 -31.37
CA LEU A 184 10.88 1.37 -32.69
C LEU A 184 12.17 0.96 -33.42
N ASN A 185 13.31 0.98 -32.71
CA ASN A 185 14.60 0.57 -33.26
C ASN A 185 14.61 -0.92 -33.66
N GLU A 186 14.09 -1.81 -32.81
CA GLU A 186 13.91 -3.24 -33.13
C GLU A 186 13.03 -3.48 -34.38
N SER A 187 12.18 -2.51 -34.70
CA SER A 187 11.26 -2.55 -35.83
C SER A 187 11.77 -1.83 -37.08
N ASN A 188 13.06 -1.44 -37.11
CA ASN A 188 13.70 -0.69 -38.19
C ASN A 188 13.06 0.68 -38.48
N ILE A 189 12.49 1.34 -37.46
CA ILE A 189 11.99 2.71 -37.56
C ILE A 189 13.06 3.65 -37.00
N ASN A 190 13.49 4.63 -37.79
CA ASN A 190 14.54 5.56 -37.41
C ASN A 190 14.00 6.67 -36.50
N ILE A 191 14.70 6.93 -35.39
CA ILE A 191 14.35 8.00 -34.45
C ILE A 191 15.24 9.20 -34.76
N ILE A 192 14.64 10.29 -35.27
CA ILE A 192 15.36 11.52 -35.64
C ILE A 192 15.94 12.19 -34.40
N LEU A 193 15.14 12.26 -33.33
CA LEU A 193 15.51 12.84 -32.05
C LEU A 193 14.56 12.37 -30.95
N THR A 194 15.11 12.34 -29.73
CA THR A 194 14.37 12.15 -28.49
C THR A 194 14.68 13.34 -27.59
N GLN A 195 13.65 14.03 -27.09
CA GLN A 195 13.79 15.20 -26.23
C GLN A 195 12.85 15.14 -25.05
N SER A 196 13.35 15.57 -23.88
CA SER A 196 12.52 15.92 -22.74
C SER A 196 12.25 17.43 -22.74
N ALA A 197 11.05 17.83 -22.34
CA ALA A 197 10.69 19.22 -22.18
C ALA A 197 9.80 19.43 -20.94
N SER A 198 10.11 20.48 -20.19
CA SER A 198 9.23 21.09 -19.21
C SER A 198 8.44 22.23 -19.86
N MET A 199 7.49 22.83 -19.14
CA MET A 199 6.73 23.96 -19.66
C MET A 199 7.60 25.20 -19.95
N ILE A 200 8.77 25.30 -19.32
CA ILE A 200 9.68 26.46 -19.46
C ILE A 200 10.47 26.39 -20.78
N ASN A 201 10.88 25.19 -21.18
CA ASN A 201 11.73 24.98 -22.37
C ASN A 201 10.95 24.39 -23.57
N LEU A 202 9.62 24.30 -23.48
CA LEU A 202 8.81 23.67 -24.52
C LEU A 202 8.96 24.38 -25.88
N THR A 203 9.02 25.71 -25.89
CA THR A 203 9.17 26.49 -27.14
C THR A 203 10.48 26.17 -27.86
N SER A 204 11.59 26.00 -27.14
CA SER A 204 12.88 25.65 -27.76
C SER A 204 12.89 24.20 -28.28
N ALA A 205 12.28 23.26 -27.55
CA ALA A 205 12.10 21.88 -28.00
C ALA A 205 11.28 21.81 -29.31
N LEU A 206 10.18 22.56 -29.39
CA LEU A 206 9.36 22.69 -30.61
C LEU A 206 10.14 23.32 -31.78
N GLN A 207 11.01 24.28 -31.51
CA GLN A 207 11.89 24.86 -32.53
C GLN A 207 12.91 23.84 -33.05
N THR A 208 13.52 23.04 -32.18
CA THR A 208 14.45 21.98 -32.60
C THR A 208 13.75 20.90 -33.45
N LEU A 209 12.53 20.49 -33.08
CA LEU A 209 11.70 19.59 -33.90
C LEU A 209 11.50 20.16 -35.32
N ARG A 210 11.23 21.46 -35.41
CA ARG A 210 11.06 22.18 -36.69
C ARG A 210 12.34 22.20 -37.51
N GLU A 211 13.48 22.51 -36.90
CA GLU A 211 14.79 22.56 -37.56
C GLU A 211 15.21 21.18 -38.10
N LYS A 212 14.97 20.13 -37.32
CA LYS A 212 15.23 18.74 -37.71
C LYS A 212 14.17 18.17 -38.67
N LYS A 213 13.14 18.95 -39.00
CA LYS A 213 12.03 18.56 -39.89
C LYS A 213 11.34 17.26 -39.46
N ALA A 214 11.26 17.02 -38.15
CA ALA A 214 10.65 15.83 -37.58
C ALA A 214 9.11 15.97 -37.55
N ARG A 215 8.42 15.34 -38.49
CA ARG A 215 6.98 15.55 -38.72
C ARG A 215 6.05 14.61 -37.96
N ILE A 216 6.48 13.37 -37.72
CA ILE A 216 5.72 12.38 -36.96
C ILE A 216 6.30 12.34 -35.56
N VAL A 217 5.54 12.81 -34.57
CA VAL A 217 6.06 13.01 -33.22
C VAL A 217 5.18 12.27 -32.22
N PHE A 218 5.79 11.33 -31.50
CA PHE A 218 5.20 10.76 -30.29
C PHE A 218 5.33 11.79 -29.16
N VAL A 219 4.21 12.16 -28.58
CA VAL A 219 4.12 13.16 -27.51
C VAL A 219 3.56 12.51 -26.26
N ASN A 220 4.33 12.53 -25.17
CA ASN A 220 3.89 11.99 -23.88
C ASN A 220 4.00 13.03 -22.76
N PHE A 221 2.88 13.64 -22.44
CA PHE A 221 2.70 14.60 -21.35
C PHE A 221 1.48 14.22 -20.53
N ASP A 222 1.53 14.58 -19.25
CA ASP A 222 0.39 14.48 -18.35
C ASP A 222 -0.83 15.24 -18.91
N THR A 223 -2.03 14.76 -18.58
CA THR A 223 -3.29 15.29 -19.12
C THR A 223 -3.46 16.79 -18.84
N SER A 224 -3.00 17.29 -17.69
CA SER A 224 -3.06 18.73 -17.35
C SER A 224 -2.15 19.58 -18.24
N SER A 225 -0.98 19.07 -18.62
CA SER A 225 -0.02 19.81 -19.45
C SER A 225 -0.35 19.80 -20.95
N ARG A 226 -1.26 18.93 -21.44
CA ARG A 226 -1.59 18.84 -22.88
C ARG A 226 -2.16 20.15 -23.44
N ALA A 227 -2.97 20.87 -22.66
CA ALA A 227 -3.54 22.15 -23.07
C ALA A 227 -2.44 23.21 -23.29
N ALA A 228 -1.48 23.29 -22.36
CA ALA A 228 -0.31 24.15 -22.49
C ALA A 228 0.58 23.72 -23.68
N PHE A 229 0.76 22.41 -23.87
CA PHE A 229 1.50 21.87 -25.01
C PHE A 229 0.93 22.35 -26.34
N PHE A 230 -0.37 22.14 -26.58
CA PHE A 230 -0.99 22.54 -27.84
C PHE A 230 -1.17 24.05 -27.99
N CYS A 231 -1.27 24.80 -26.89
CA CYS A 231 -1.17 26.26 -26.93
C CYS A 231 0.18 26.72 -27.48
N GLU A 232 1.28 26.12 -27.04
CA GLU A 232 2.61 26.44 -27.55
C GLU A 232 2.83 25.96 -28.99
N VAL A 233 2.24 24.83 -29.39
CA VAL A 233 2.19 24.41 -30.79
C VAL A 233 1.45 25.44 -31.65
N TYR A 234 0.30 25.94 -31.18
CA TYR A 234 -0.47 26.95 -31.90
C TYR A 234 0.32 28.25 -32.10
N ARG A 235 1.05 28.69 -31.08
CA ARG A 235 1.91 29.89 -31.13
C ARG A 235 3.14 29.71 -32.02
N THR A 236 3.78 28.56 -31.95
CA THR A 236 5.07 28.30 -32.63
C THR A 236 4.89 27.94 -34.10
N PHE A 237 3.81 27.24 -34.44
CA PHE A 237 3.56 26.73 -35.80
C PHE A 237 2.46 27.51 -36.50
N THR A 238 2.77 28.05 -37.68
CA THR A 238 1.77 28.68 -38.56
C THR A 238 0.72 27.67 -39.03
N LYS A 239 -0.46 28.14 -39.42
CA LYS A 239 -1.59 27.29 -39.83
C LYS A 239 -1.22 26.26 -40.91
N GLU A 240 -0.46 26.66 -41.92
CA GLU A 240 -0.02 25.76 -43.00
C GLU A 240 1.06 24.77 -42.56
N LEU A 241 1.87 25.15 -41.57
CA LEU A 241 2.89 24.28 -41.03
C LEU A 241 2.28 23.19 -40.14
N ARG A 242 1.25 23.51 -39.34
CA ARG A 242 0.56 22.55 -38.46
C ARG A 242 0.03 21.33 -39.22
N LYS A 243 -0.53 21.52 -40.42
CA LYS A 243 -1.04 20.43 -41.29
C LYS A 243 0.04 19.43 -41.73
N ARG A 244 1.33 19.76 -41.55
CA ARG A 244 2.47 18.91 -41.95
C ARG A 244 3.00 18.06 -40.80
N TYR A 245 2.46 18.21 -39.59
CA TYR A 245 2.86 17.47 -38.39
C TYR A 245 1.74 16.53 -37.95
N VAL A 246 2.13 15.36 -37.47
CA VAL A 246 1.24 14.40 -36.83
C VAL A 246 1.70 14.24 -35.38
N TRP A 247 0.80 14.53 -34.45
CA TRP A 247 1.04 14.39 -33.02
C TRP A 247 0.38 13.10 -32.55
N ILE A 248 1.16 12.15 -32.05
CA ILE A 248 0.64 10.88 -31.55
C ILE A 248 0.74 10.88 -30.03
N LEU A 249 -0.41 10.89 -29.36
CA LEU A 249 -0.55 10.92 -27.91
C LEU A 249 -1.17 9.60 -27.42
N THR A 250 -1.20 9.42 -26.10
CA THR A 250 -1.74 8.21 -25.47
C THR A 250 -2.71 8.51 -24.35
N GLY A 251 -3.71 7.66 -24.17
CA GLY A 251 -4.70 7.75 -23.10
C GLY A 251 -5.96 8.54 -23.50
N ASN A 252 -6.90 8.68 -22.58
CA ASN A 252 -8.25 9.12 -22.92
C ASN A 252 -8.29 10.52 -23.56
N ASP A 253 -9.10 10.64 -24.59
CA ASP A 253 -9.49 11.90 -25.21
C ASP A 253 -10.65 12.50 -24.40
N PHE A 254 -10.34 13.13 -23.27
CA PHE A 254 -11.37 13.89 -22.55
C PHE A 254 -11.31 15.36 -22.94
N HIS A 255 -12.49 15.88 -23.29
CA HIS A 255 -12.88 17.26 -23.54
C HIS A 255 -12.57 18.26 -22.39
N LEU A 256 -11.64 17.93 -21.50
CA LEU A 256 -11.25 18.70 -20.33
C LEU A 256 -9.82 19.21 -20.54
N TRP A 257 -9.66 20.09 -21.53
CA TRP A 257 -8.46 20.93 -21.60
C TRP A 257 -8.39 21.73 -20.30
N ASN A 258 -7.34 21.52 -19.51
CA ASN A 258 -7.15 22.31 -18.30
C ASN A 258 -6.72 23.74 -18.68
N LEU A 259 -7.70 24.63 -18.85
CA LEU A 259 -7.49 26.02 -19.25
C LEU A 259 -6.84 26.86 -18.14
N SER A 260 -6.76 26.38 -16.90
CA SER A 260 -6.15 27.14 -15.79
C SER A 260 -4.63 27.29 -15.93
N ILE A 261 -3.99 26.44 -16.73
CA ILE A 261 -2.53 26.36 -16.88
C ILE A 261 -2.06 27.14 -18.12
N THR A 262 -2.98 27.70 -18.92
CA THR A 262 -2.65 28.36 -20.18
C THR A 262 -3.46 29.62 -20.43
N ASN A 263 -2.84 30.61 -21.05
CA ASN A 263 -3.50 31.84 -21.48
C ASN A 263 -4.15 31.72 -22.88
N CYS A 264 -4.14 30.53 -23.50
CA CYS A 264 -4.79 30.30 -24.79
C CYS A 264 -6.30 30.10 -24.64
N SER A 265 -7.05 30.57 -25.64
CA SER A 265 -8.48 30.22 -25.74
C SER A 265 -8.64 28.75 -26.11
N ILE A 266 -9.81 28.17 -25.81
CA ILE A 266 -10.13 26.79 -26.24
C ILE A 266 -10.03 26.63 -27.76
N HIS A 267 -10.35 27.69 -28.52
CA HIS A 267 -10.25 27.69 -29.98
C HIS A 267 -8.79 27.58 -30.44
N ASP A 268 -7.86 28.28 -29.79
CA ASP A 268 -6.44 28.22 -30.09
C ASP A 268 -5.87 26.81 -29.83
N ILE A 269 -6.28 26.20 -28.72
CA ILE A 269 -5.87 24.85 -28.34
C ILE A 269 -6.38 23.83 -29.36
N ILE A 270 -7.67 23.88 -29.73
CA ILE A 270 -8.25 22.98 -30.75
C ILE A 270 -7.52 23.14 -32.09
N ASN A 271 -7.20 24.38 -32.47
CA ASN A 271 -6.45 24.65 -33.70
C ASN A 271 -4.99 24.17 -33.64
N GLY A 272 -4.37 24.18 -32.46
CA GLY A 272 -3.05 23.62 -32.20
C GLY A 272 -3.04 22.10 -32.22
N ALA A 273 -4.10 21.48 -31.69
CA ALA A 273 -4.31 20.03 -31.64
C ALA A 273 -4.86 19.44 -32.95
N HIS A 274 -5.16 20.26 -33.97
CA HIS A 274 -5.76 19.76 -35.20
C HIS A 274 -4.89 18.67 -35.87
N GLY A 275 -5.48 17.49 -36.11
CA GLY A 275 -4.80 16.35 -36.73
C GLY A 275 -3.96 15.49 -35.79
N HIS A 276 -4.12 15.64 -34.47
CA HIS A 276 -3.53 14.72 -33.51
C HIS A 276 -4.24 13.35 -33.50
N ILE A 277 -3.51 12.33 -33.10
CA ILE A 277 -3.95 10.94 -33.01
C ILE A 277 -3.77 10.51 -31.56
N ILE A 278 -4.78 9.84 -31.02
CA ILE A 278 -4.74 9.29 -29.67
C ILE A 278 -4.77 7.77 -29.77
N ILE A 279 -3.86 7.14 -29.03
CA ILE A 279 -3.82 5.69 -28.86
C ILE A 279 -4.27 5.39 -27.44
N ASP A 280 -5.27 4.51 -27.30
CA ASP A 280 -5.74 4.09 -25.99
C ASP A 280 -6.20 2.63 -26.00
N SER A 281 -6.44 2.10 -24.81
CA SER A 281 -6.98 0.76 -24.60
C SER A 281 -8.50 0.73 -24.76
N LEU A 282 -8.98 -0.32 -25.42
CA LEU A 282 -10.39 -0.67 -25.39
C LEU A 282 -10.69 -1.34 -24.03
N TYR A 283 -11.43 -0.65 -23.17
CA TYR A 283 -11.83 -1.19 -21.86
C TYR A 283 -13.23 -1.84 -21.88
N GLN A 284 -13.86 -1.93 -23.06
CA GLN A 284 -15.18 -2.54 -23.26
C GLN A 284 -15.13 -3.56 -24.40
N ILE A 285 -15.00 -4.85 -24.07
CA ILE A 285 -14.96 -5.94 -25.07
C ILE A 285 -16.37 -6.21 -25.65
N LYS A 286 -17.41 -6.02 -24.83
CA LYS A 286 -18.82 -5.97 -25.25
C LYS A 286 -19.45 -4.69 -24.69
N PRO A 287 -20.25 -3.95 -25.47
CA PRO A 287 -20.69 -2.59 -25.11
C PRO A 287 -21.58 -2.51 -23.85
N SER A 288 -22.03 -3.64 -23.30
CA SER A 288 -23.00 -3.65 -22.22
C SER A 288 -22.63 -4.47 -20.99
N LEU A 289 -21.75 -5.47 -21.03
CA LEU A 289 -21.53 -6.38 -19.88
C LEU A 289 -20.15 -6.16 -19.21
N ILE A 290 -20.14 -6.02 -17.88
CA ILE A 290 -18.93 -6.00 -17.04
C ILE A 290 -18.60 -7.44 -16.63
N ASN A 291 -19.60 -8.15 -16.11
CA ASN A 291 -19.56 -9.59 -15.85
C ASN A 291 -20.82 -10.23 -16.47
N PRO A 292 -21.02 -11.57 -16.38
CA PRO A 292 -22.20 -12.22 -16.96
C PRO A 292 -23.56 -11.67 -16.50
N ASN A 293 -23.62 -11.05 -15.33
CA ASN A 293 -24.85 -10.64 -14.65
C ASN A 293 -25.01 -9.12 -14.47
N THR A 294 -23.94 -8.34 -14.65
CA THR A 294 -23.90 -6.90 -14.38
C THR A 294 -23.48 -6.14 -15.62
N THR A 295 -24.30 -5.16 -15.98
CA THR A 295 -24.04 -4.28 -17.10
C THR A 295 -23.33 -2.99 -16.69
N VAL A 296 -22.68 -2.35 -17.66
CA VAL A 296 -22.11 -1.00 -17.47
C VAL A 296 -23.19 0.01 -17.09
N GLN A 297 -24.42 -0.19 -17.58
CA GLN A 297 -25.55 0.67 -17.26
C GLN A 297 -25.98 0.49 -15.80
N ASP A 298 -26.05 -0.74 -15.31
CA ASP A 298 -26.36 -1.02 -13.90
C ASP A 298 -25.35 -0.34 -12.97
N LEU A 299 -24.06 -0.40 -13.32
CA LEU A 299 -23.01 0.28 -12.56
C LEU A 299 -23.19 1.80 -12.60
N LYS A 300 -23.50 2.39 -13.76
CA LYS A 300 -23.75 3.83 -13.87
C LYS A 300 -24.96 4.28 -13.04
N GLU A 301 -26.04 3.51 -13.08
CA GLU A 301 -27.26 3.79 -12.32
C GLU A 301 -26.99 3.69 -10.82
N HIS A 302 -26.29 2.64 -10.38
CA HIS A 302 -25.91 2.46 -8.99
C HIS A 302 -25.01 3.60 -8.48
N LEU A 303 -24.08 4.08 -9.32
CA LEU A 303 -23.19 5.20 -8.99
C LEU A 303 -23.84 6.58 -9.15
N GLY A 304 -25.07 6.66 -9.68
CA GLY A 304 -25.74 7.92 -9.99
C GLY A 304 -25.03 8.76 -11.07
N LEU A 305 -24.30 8.10 -11.98
CA LEU A 305 -23.51 8.74 -13.02
C LEU A 305 -24.34 8.97 -14.28
N ASN A 306 -24.65 10.23 -14.57
CA ASN A 306 -25.36 10.64 -15.80
C ASN A 306 -24.43 10.78 -17.03
N GLY A 307 -23.15 10.42 -16.91
CA GLY A 307 -22.10 10.75 -17.88
C GLY A 307 -21.24 9.57 -18.32
N HIS A 308 -20.00 9.88 -18.71
CA HIS A 308 -19.00 8.88 -19.04
C HIS A 308 -18.46 8.20 -17.77
N LEU A 309 -18.33 6.87 -17.84
CA LEU A 309 -17.72 6.08 -16.79
C LEU A 309 -16.21 6.07 -17.01
N ASP A 310 -15.43 6.49 -16.02
CA ASP A 310 -13.98 6.38 -16.10
C ASP A 310 -13.56 4.91 -16.00
N ARG A 311 -12.60 4.49 -16.81
CA ARG A 311 -12.00 3.15 -16.78
C ARG A 311 -11.47 2.77 -15.40
N GLN A 312 -11.00 3.75 -14.62
CA GLN A 312 -10.48 3.51 -13.26
C GLN A 312 -11.56 2.92 -12.34
N ILE A 313 -12.81 3.33 -12.52
CA ILE A 313 -13.95 2.84 -11.75
C ILE A 313 -14.21 1.37 -12.07
N LEU A 314 -14.12 0.98 -13.36
CA LEU A 314 -14.24 -0.42 -13.78
C LEU A 314 -13.11 -1.28 -13.22
N HIS A 315 -11.86 -0.78 -13.24
CA HIS A 315 -10.74 -1.53 -12.67
C HIS A 315 -10.87 -1.73 -11.15
N ALA A 316 -11.50 -0.79 -10.42
CA ALA A 316 -11.76 -0.96 -8.99
C ALA A 316 -12.77 -2.09 -8.72
N PHE A 317 -13.80 -2.19 -9.55
CA PHE A 317 -14.77 -3.29 -9.53
C PHE A 317 -14.09 -4.63 -9.83
N ASP A 318 -13.30 -4.68 -10.92
CA ASP A 318 -12.59 -5.89 -11.36
C ASP A 318 -11.50 -6.32 -10.36
N ALA A 319 -10.90 -5.40 -9.60
CA ALA A 319 -9.93 -5.70 -8.54
C ALA A 319 -10.56 -6.56 -7.45
N ILE A 320 -11.73 -6.18 -6.95
CA ILE A 320 -12.44 -6.94 -5.93
C ILE A 320 -12.86 -8.31 -6.46
N TRP A 321 -13.35 -8.36 -7.71
CA TRP A 321 -13.66 -9.63 -8.38
C TRP A 321 -12.45 -10.54 -8.55
N SER A 322 -11.31 -9.98 -8.92
CA SER A 322 -10.04 -10.71 -9.04
C SER A 322 -9.62 -11.30 -7.69
N ILE A 323 -9.75 -10.53 -6.61
CA ILE A 323 -9.50 -11.02 -5.24
C ILE A 323 -10.46 -12.17 -4.89
N ALA A 324 -11.75 -12.02 -5.15
CA ALA A 324 -12.74 -13.07 -4.86
C ALA A 324 -12.45 -14.37 -5.64
N LEU A 325 -12.11 -14.26 -6.92
CA LEU A 325 -11.77 -15.41 -7.75
C LEU A 325 -10.46 -16.08 -7.30
N LEU A 326 -9.48 -15.30 -6.84
CA LEU A 326 -8.24 -15.80 -6.23
C LEU A 326 -8.52 -16.56 -4.92
N ILE A 327 -9.41 -16.05 -4.08
CA ILE A 327 -9.84 -16.74 -2.86
C ILE A 327 -10.55 -18.04 -3.19
N ARG A 328 -11.51 -18.02 -4.13
CA ARG A 328 -12.22 -19.22 -4.59
C ARG A 328 -11.25 -20.29 -5.10
N ALA A 329 -10.30 -19.86 -5.92
CA ALA A 329 -9.25 -20.71 -6.45
C ALA A 329 -8.42 -21.39 -5.34
N SER A 330 -8.00 -20.62 -4.35
CA SER A 330 -7.25 -21.10 -3.19
C SER A 330 -8.05 -22.12 -2.35
N ILE A 331 -9.36 -21.85 -2.16
CA ILE A 331 -10.27 -22.74 -1.44
C ILE A 331 -10.41 -24.11 -2.12
N GLN A 332 -10.45 -24.12 -3.46
CA GLN A 332 -10.65 -25.34 -4.24
C GLN A 332 -9.38 -26.22 -4.34
N GLN A 333 -8.28 -25.86 -3.66
CA GLN A 333 -6.98 -26.56 -3.72
C GLN A 333 -6.52 -26.83 -5.16
N GLN A 334 -6.93 -25.97 -6.08
CA GLN A 334 -6.48 -26.01 -7.45
C GLN A 334 -5.27 -25.09 -7.54
N ASP A 335 -4.12 -25.60 -8.00
CA ASP A 335 -2.95 -24.78 -8.34
C ASP A 335 -3.36 -23.81 -9.45
N ILE A 336 -3.84 -22.66 -9.01
CA ILE A 336 -4.11 -21.51 -9.83
C ILE A 336 -2.98 -20.56 -9.48
N GLY A 337 -1.88 -20.75 -10.21
CA GLY A 337 -0.91 -19.68 -10.36
C GLY A 337 -1.67 -18.43 -10.80
N ILE A 338 -1.27 -17.28 -10.26
CA ILE A 338 -1.78 -15.95 -10.62
C ILE A 338 -1.75 -15.75 -12.16
N GLU A 339 -0.93 -16.54 -12.86
CA GLU A 339 -0.80 -16.71 -14.32
C GLU A 339 -2.10 -17.04 -15.10
N LYS A 340 -3.13 -17.64 -14.49
CA LYS A 340 -4.33 -18.08 -15.24
C LYS A 340 -5.32 -16.97 -15.58
N PHE A 341 -5.17 -15.76 -15.05
CA PHE A 341 -6.11 -14.64 -15.28
C PHE A 341 -5.79 -13.73 -16.46
N SER A 342 -4.64 -13.89 -17.12
CA SER A 342 -4.36 -13.56 -18.53
C SER A 342 -2.86 -13.70 -18.75
N ALA A 343 -2.47 -14.30 -19.87
CA ALA A 343 -1.11 -14.74 -20.14
C ALA A 343 -0.02 -13.68 -19.89
N ILE A 344 0.74 -13.80 -18.80
CA ILE A 344 2.09 -13.25 -18.63
C ILE A 344 2.89 -14.21 -17.73
N PRO A 345 3.99 -14.82 -18.19
CA PRO A 345 4.85 -15.66 -17.35
C PRO A 345 5.65 -14.80 -16.36
N VAL A 346 5.77 -15.28 -15.12
CA VAL A 346 6.65 -14.70 -14.09
C VAL A 346 7.94 -15.52 -14.01
N ASP A 347 9.09 -14.85 -14.04
CA ASP A 347 10.45 -15.42 -14.12
C ASP A 347 10.97 -16.00 -12.80
N THR A 348 10.38 -15.62 -11.65
CA THR A 348 11.07 -15.76 -10.36
C THR A 348 10.71 -17.03 -9.57
N GLU A 349 11.72 -17.67 -9.02
CA GLU A 349 11.63 -18.84 -8.13
C GLU A 349 10.73 -18.56 -6.91
N ARG A 350 9.74 -19.42 -6.68
CA ARG A 350 8.76 -19.28 -5.60
C ARG A 350 9.42 -19.67 -4.27
N SER A 351 9.74 -18.70 -3.44
CA SER A 351 10.19 -18.96 -2.07
C SER A 351 9.00 -19.30 -1.17
N GLU A 352 9.00 -20.51 -0.60
CA GLU A 352 8.09 -20.84 0.50
C GLU A 352 8.48 -20.01 1.73
N VAL A 353 7.58 -19.13 2.19
CA VAL A 353 7.72 -18.47 3.48
C VAL A 353 7.48 -19.51 4.58
N ARG A 354 8.53 -20.22 4.98
CA ARG A 354 8.53 -20.95 6.25
C ARG A 354 8.47 -19.91 7.37
N ARG A 355 7.33 -19.85 8.08
CA ARG A 355 7.29 -19.16 9.38
C ARG A 355 8.27 -19.86 10.30
N LEU A 356 9.33 -19.13 10.68
CA LEU A 356 10.23 -19.56 11.76
C LEU A 356 9.45 -19.39 13.07
N VAL A 357 8.73 -20.43 13.48
CA VAL A 357 8.13 -20.50 14.80
C VAL A 357 9.24 -20.84 15.79
N MET A 358 9.26 -20.20 16.96
CA MET A 358 10.20 -20.57 18.02
C MET A 358 10.03 -22.05 18.38
N ASN A 359 11.15 -22.75 18.56
CA ASN A 359 11.13 -24.16 18.87
C ASN A 359 10.38 -24.38 20.21
N THR A 360 9.45 -25.33 20.23
CA THR A 360 8.64 -25.64 21.44
C THR A 360 9.53 -25.95 22.65
N ILE A 361 10.72 -26.50 22.43
CA ILE A 361 11.72 -26.77 23.48
C ILE A 361 12.27 -25.47 24.08
N GLU A 362 12.56 -24.46 23.25
CA GLU A 362 13.10 -23.17 23.68
C GLU A 362 12.06 -22.39 24.50
N ILE A 363 10.81 -22.35 24.02
CA ILE A 363 9.69 -21.75 24.75
C ILE A 363 9.50 -22.46 26.11
N GLY A 364 9.59 -23.79 26.13
CA GLY A 364 9.51 -24.59 27.36
C GLY A 364 10.62 -24.25 28.38
N LEU A 365 11.86 -24.08 27.92
CA LEU A 365 12.99 -23.70 28.79
C LEU A 365 12.84 -22.28 29.35
N ILE A 366 12.43 -21.33 28.52
CA ILE A 366 12.24 -19.93 28.93
C ILE A 366 11.09 -19.81 29.93
N THR A 367 9.97 -20.46 29.66
CA THR A 367 8.77 -20.41 30.53
C THR A 367 9.03 -21.06 31.89
N THR A 368 9.68 -22.21 31.93
CA THR A 368 10.07 -22.87 33.20
C THR A 368 11.02 -22.00 34.02
N GLY A 369 12.03 -21.38 33.39
CA GLY A 369 12.90 -20.40 34.03
C GLY A 369 12.13 -19.22 34.62
N CYS A 370 11.15 -18.69 33.90
CA CYS A 370 10.33 -17.57 34.36
C CYS A 370 9.43 -17.95 35.56
N ILE A 371 8.88 -19.17 35.57
CA ILE A 371 8.06 -19.68 36.68
C ILE A 371 8.91 -19.84 37.95
N LEU A 372 10.13 -20.38 37.83
CA LEU A 372 11.07 -20.46 38.95
C LEU A 372 11.46 -19.08 39.47
N GLY A 373 11.73 -18.12 38.57
CA GLY A 373 12.03 -16.74 38.92
C GLY A 373 10.87 -16.05 39.67
N LEU A 374 9.62 -16.31 39.25
CA LEU A 374 8.43 -15.78 39.91
C LEU A 374 8.26 -16.36 41.32
N ALA A 375 8.49 -17.66 41.50
CA ALA A 375 8.45 -18.32 42.81
C ALA A 375 9.52 -17.74 43.77
N LEU A 376 10.74 -17.52 43.28
CA LEU A 376 11.81 -16.87 44.04
C LEU A 376 11.47 -15.42 44.41
N ALA A 377 10.87 -14.67 43.49
CA ALA A 377 10.43 -13.29 43.75
C ALA A 377 9.37 -13.24 44.87
N ILE A 378 8.40 -14.16 44.86
CA ILE A 378 7.36 -14.27 45.91
C ILE A 378 8.00 -14.63 47.26
N PHE A 379 8.96 -15.55 47.26
CA PHE A 379 9.70 -15.91 48.46
C PHE A 379 10.46 -14.70 49.04
N PHE A 380 11.24 -13.99 48.23
CA PHE A 380 12.00 -12.82 48.69
C PHE A 380 11.10 -11.66 49.14
N LEU A 381 9.95 -11.45 48.47
CA LEU A 381 8.98 -10.46 48.88
C LEU A 381 8.41 -10.79 50.27
N THR A 382 8.00 -12.05 50.47
CA THR A 382 7.46 -12.55 51.74
C THR A 382 8.51 -12.45 52.85
N PHE A 383 9.75 -12.90 52.58
CA PHE A 383 10.86 -12.82 53.53
C PHE A 383 11.15 -11.37 53.97
N ASN A 384 11.16 -10.43 53.03
CA ASN A 384 11.45 -9.03 53.29
C ASN A 384 10.30 -8.35 54.07
N ILE A 385 9.05 -8.75 53.84
CA ILE A 385 7.90 -8.25 54.60
C ILE A 385 7.90 -8.79 56.03
N ILE A 386 8.10 -10.10 56.24
CA ILE A 386 8.10 -10.73 57.57
C ILE A 386 9.25 -10.18 58.42
N ASN A 387 10.45 -10.16 57.87
CA ASN A 387 11.65 -9.77 58.61
C ASN A 387 11.95 -8.26 58.56
N ARG A 388 10.98 -7.43 58.16
CA ARG A 388 11.14 -5.96 58.00
C ARG A 388 11.63 -5.23 59.26
N HIS A 389 11.43 -5.82 60.44
CA HIS A 389 11.83 -5.26 61.73
C HIS A 389 13.28 -5.59 62.12
N GLN A 390 13.93 -6.54 61.43
CA GLN A 390 15.33 -6.89 61.66
C GLN A 390 16.26 -5.73 61.25
N ARG A 391 17.26 -5.43 62.08
CA ARG A 391 18.15 -4.26 61.93
C ARG A 391 18.83 -4.22 60.56
N TYR A 392 19.33 -5.36 60.07
CA TYR A 392 20.00 -5.46 58.77
C TYR A 392 19.05 -5.15 57.60
N ILE A 393 17.83 -5.68 57.62
CA ILE A 393 16.84 -5.47 56.55
C ILE A 393 16.36 -4.02 56.56
N LYS A 394 16.17 -3.42 57.74
CA LYS A 394 15.80 -2.01 57.89
C LYS A 394 16.84 -1.05 57.28
N LEU A 395 18.13 -1.35 57.43
CA LEU A 395 19.23 -0.58 56.84
C LEU A 395 19.28 -0.69 55.31
N SER A 396 18.76 -1.78 54.73
CA SER A 396 18.79 -2.05 53.29
C SER A 396 17.73 -1.33 52.45
N SER A 397 16.93 -0.43 53.06
CA SER A 397 15.77 0.23 52.42
C SER A 397 14.69 -0.75 51.94
N PRO A 398 13.98 -1.44 52.87
CA PRO A 398 13.12 -2.58 52.53
C PRO A 398 11.97 -2.22 51.58
N LYS A 399 11.43 -0.99 51.67
CA LYS A 399 10.39 -0.51 50.74
C LYS A 399 10.86 -0.43 49.28
N LEU A 400 12.09 0.04 49.03
CA LEU A 400 12.66 0.11 47.67
C LEU A 400 12.99 -1.28 47.13
N ASN A 401 13.45 -2.19 48.00
CA ASN A 401 13.66 -3.59 47.62
C ASN A 401 12.33 -4.28 47.25
N ASN A 402 11.24 -3.98 47.95
CA ASN A 402 9.92 -4.53 47.60
C ASN A 402 9.43 -4.02 46.23
N VAL A 403 9.62 -2.74 45.90
CA VAL A 403 9.25 -2.19 44.58
C VAL A 403 10.11 -2.79 43.46
N MET A 404 11.41 -3.02 43.72
CA MET A 404 12.29 -3.71 42.79
C MET A 404 11.82 -5.14 42.50
N VAL A 405 11.40 -5.89 43.52
CA VAL A 405 10.88 -7.26 43.38
C VAL A 405 9.54 -7.27 42.63
N LEU A 406 8.65 -6.29 42.86
CA LEU A 406 7.40 -6.14 42.09
C LEU A 406 7.67 -5.85 40.61
N GLY A 407 8.69 -5.05 40.30
CA GLY A 407 9.14 -4.82 38.93
C GLY A 407 9.66 -6.10 38.27
N ALA A 408 10.43 -6.91 38.99
CA ALA A 408 10.89 -8.21 38.52
C ALA A 408 9.70 -9.16 38.22
N MET A 409 8.68 -9.21 39.09
CA MET A 409 7.47 -10.01 38.84
C MET A 409 6.77 -9.61 37.54
N HIS A 410 6.62 -8.30 37.27
CA HIS A 410 6.01 -7.81 36.02
C HIS A 410 6.78 -8.24 34.77
N ILE A 411 8.12 -8.19 34.81
CA ILE A 411 8.98 -8.62 33.69
C ILE A 411 8.83 -10.13 33.44
N HIS A 412 8.83 -10.96 34.49
CA HIS A 412 8.66 -12.41 34.34
C HIS A 412 7.30 -12.78 33.75
N ILE A 413 6.23 -12.09 34.17
CA ILE A 413 4.89 -12.27 33.60
C ILE A 413 4.85 -11.83 32.12
N SER A 414 5.52 -10.72 31.78
CA SER A 414 5.61 -10.26 30.39
C SER A 414 6.31 -11.28 29.48
N ILE A 415 7.44 -11.85 29.91
CA ILE A 415 8.19 -12.86 29.13
C ILE A 415 7.34 -14.12 28.88
N ILE A 416 6.58 -14.57 29.88
CA ILE A 416 5.64 -15.68 29.70
C ILE A 416 4.58 -15.33 28.64
N LEU A 417 4.05 -14.09 28.66
CA LEU A 417 3.08 -13.63 27.67
C LEU A 417 3.68 -13.51 26.26
N PHE A 418 4.97 -13.19 26.12
CA PHE A 418 5.67 -13.17 24.83
C PHE A 418 5.85 -14.56 24.23
N GLY A 419 5.91 -15.61 25.04
CA GLY A 419 6.00 -17.01 24.57
C GLY A 419 4.68 -17.62 24.11
N LEU A 420 3.57 -16.88 24.18
CA LEU A 420 2.24 -17.34 23.80
C LEU A 420 1.88 -16.88 22.37
N ASP A 421 2.11 -17.72 21.37
CA ASP A 421 1.81 -17.42 19.96
C ASP A 421 0.39 -17.84 19.53
N GLU A 422 0.01 -17.58 18.27
CA GLU A 422 -1.27 -17.96 17.61
C GLU A 422 -1.66 -19.44 17.78
N TRP A 423 -0.71 -20.31 18.14
CA TRP A 423 -0.95 -21.73 18.41
C TRP A 423 -1.71 -21.99 19.71
N PHE A 424 -1.58 -21.10 20.72
CA PHE A 424 -2.12 -21.32 22.06
C PHE A 424 -3.30 -20.40 22.42
N LEU A 425 -3.44 -19.25 21.75
CA LEU A 425 -4.51 -18.28 22.03
C LEU A 425 -5.33 -17.97 20.79
N ASP A 426 -6.64 -17.85 21.01
CA ASP A 426 -7.58 -17.31 20.04
C ASP A 426 -7.27 -15.83 19.70
N ARG A 427 -7.58 -15.39 18.49
CA ARG A 427 -7.15 -14.09 17.92
C ARG A 427 -7.59 -12.88 18.75
N ASN A 428 -8.76 -12.98 19.39
CA ASN A 428 -9.28 -11.92 20.27
C ASN A 428 -8.47 -11.78 21.57
N LEU A 429 -7.96 -12.90 22.10
CA LEU A 429 -7.15 -12.92 23.31
C LEU A 429 -5.69 -12.54 23.01
N LEU A 430 -5.21 -12.84 21.80
CA LEU A 430 -3.89 -12.42 21.31
C LEU A 430 -3.76 -10.89 21.20
N GLY A 431 -4.81 -10.19 20.76
CA GLY A 431 -4.83 -8.72 20.70
C GLY A 431 -4.69 -8.06 22.09
N HIS A 432 -5.39 -8.58 23.10
CA HIS A 432 -5.26 -8.12 24.48
C HIS A 432 -3.87 -8.45 25.06
N ALA A 433 -3.35 -9.64 24.77
CA ALA A 433 -2.01 -10.05 25.17
C ALA A 433 -0.93 -9.13 24.55
N CYS A 434 -1.09 -8.69 23.30
CA CYS A 434 -0.15 -7.81 22.61
C CYS A 434 0.06 -6.47 23.34
N MET A 435 -1.03 -5.81 23.71
CA MET A 435 -0.97 -4.57 24.49
C MET A 435 -0.38 -4.82 25.88
N LEU A 436 -0.84 -5.88 26.56
CA LEU A 436 -0.42 -6.23 27.92
C LEU A 436 1.09 -6.51 28.02
N ARG A 437 1.69 -7.16 27.01
CA ARG A 437 3.13 -7.45 26.93
C ARG A 437 3.98 -6.19 27.11
N ILE A 438 3.67 -5.16 26.32
CA ILE A 438 4.42 -3.90 26.28
C ILE A 438 4.23 -3.12 27.59
N PHE A 439 3.00 -3.06 28.10
CA PHE A 439 2.71 -2.40 29.38
C PHE A 439 3.46 -3.03 30.55
N LEU A 440 3.44 -4.37 30.66
CA LEU A 440 4.12 -5.08 31.74
C LEU A 440 5.63 -5.00 31.64
N LEU A 441 6.20 -5.07 30.43
CA LEU A 441 7.64 -4.97 30.22
C LEU A 441 8.17 -3.57 30.57
N SER A 442 7.54 -2.53 30.01
CA SER A 442 7.95 -1.14 30.25
C SER A 442 7.71 -0.72 31.70
N GLY A 443 6.56 -1.08 32.27
CA GLY A 443 6.25 -0.82 33.68
C GLY A 443 7.19 -1.56 34.63
N GLY A 444 7.45 -2.85 34.38
CA GLY A 444 8.35 -3.66 35.20
C GLY A 444 9.80 -3.17 35.17
N PHE A 445 10.31 -2.84 33.99
CA PHE A 445 11.64 -2.25 33.82
C PHE A 445 11.78 -0.93 34.59
N SER A 446 10.79 -0.05 34.46
CA SER A 446 10.78 1.26 35.12
C SER A 446 10.79 1.15 36.65
N LEU A 447 9.97 0.24 37.21
CA LEU A 447 9.93 0.00 38.66
C LEU A 447 11.25 -0.58 39.18
N MET A 448 11.86 -1.51 38.44
CA MET A 448 13.09 -2.18 38.83
C MET A 448 14.29 -1.21 38.79
N PHE A 449 14.52 -0.55 37.67
CA PHE A 449 15.63 0.41 37.50
C PHE A 449 15.43 1.67 38.34
N GLY A 450 14.20 2.19 38.42
CA GLY A 450 13.89 3.35 39.26
C GLY A 450 14.18 3.09 40.74
N SER A 451 13.84 1.89 41.24
CA SER A 451 14.13 1.51 42.63
C SER A 451 15.63 1.37 42.90
N MET A 452 16.39 0.82 41.93
CA MET A 452 17.85 0.73 42.03
C MET A 452 18.49 2.12 42.07
N PHE A 453 18.07 3.00 41.16
CA PHE A 453 18.58 4.37 41.09
C PHE A 453 18.31 5.15 42.38
N LEU A 454 17.09 5.09 42.92
CA LEU A 454 16.73 5.76 44.17
C LEU A 454 17.57 5.26 45.35
N LYS A 455 17.93 3.97 45.36
CA LYS A 455 18.78 3.38 46.39
C LYS A 455 20.20 3.91 46.32
N THR A 456 20.80 3.95 45.11
CA THR A 456 22.13 4.53 44.89
C THR A 456 22.14 6.03 45.18
N LEU A 457 21.13 6.77 44.75
CA LEU A 457 20.99 8.20 45.00
C LEU A 457 20.87 8.50 46.50
N ARG A 458 20.14 7.67 47.25
CA ARG A 458 20.05 7.78 48.72
C ARG A 458 21.42 7.64 49.37
N VAL A 459 22.22 6.66 48.95
CA VAL A 459 23.58 6.44 49.46
C VAL A 459 24.48 7.63 49.12
N TYR A 460 24.47 8.06 47.87
CA TYR A 460 25.22 9.24 47.41
C TYR A 460 24.90 10.48 48.24
N ARG A 461 23.62 10.77 48.49
CA ARG A 461 23.18 11.90 49.33
C ARG A 461 23.67 11.79 50.77
N ILE A 462 23.67 10.60 51.37
CA ILE A 462 24.16 10.40 52.75
C ILE A 462 25.65 10.74 52.83
N PHE A 463 26.47 10.26 51.89
CA PHE A 463 27.92 10.53 51.90
C PHE A 463 28.23 11.99 51.55
N THR A 464 27.61 12.55 50.53
CA THR A 464 27.82 13.97 50.16
C THR A 464 27.24 14.97 51.15
N SER A 465 26.22 14.61 51.94
CA SER A 465 25.73 15.46 53.03
C SER A 465 26.67 15.52 54.24
N ARG A 466 27.54 14.52 54.42
CA ARG A 466 28.59 14.53 55.45
C ARG A 466 29.76 15.45 55.10
N ASP A 467 30.00 15.67 53.81
CA ASP A 467 31.10 16.51 53.32
C ASP A 467 30.75 18.01 53.22
N ARG A 468 29.53 18.43 53.61
CA ARG A 468 29.22 19.87 53.78
C ARG A 468 29.64 20.32 55.18
N PRO A 469 30.69 21.15 55.34
CA PRO A 469 30.95 21.79 56.62
C PRO A 469 29.77 22.69 57.00
N LEU A 470 29.33 22.57 58.25
CA LEU A 470 28.36 23.45 58.90
C LEU A 470 28.87 24.89 58.90
N LEU A 471 28.61 25.66 57.85
CA LEU A 471 28.65 27.13 57.90
C LEU A 471 27.40 27.62 58.65
N HIS A 472 27.39 27.49 59.97
CA HIS A 472 26.62 28.35 60.89
C HIS A 472 26.98 28.04 62.35
N SER A 473 27.90 28.82 62.94
CA SER A 473 27.72 29.49 64.24
C SER A 473 29.01 30.19 64.71
N LYS A 474 29.06 31.52 64.59
CA LYS A 474 29.46 32.47 65.65
C LYS A 474 29.47 33.90 65.09
N VAL A 475 28.34 34.58 65.23
CA VAL A 475 28.26 36.03 65.39
C VAL A 475 27.59 36.24 66.74
N SER A 476 28.43 36.50 67.75
CA SER A 476 28.21 37.37 68.90
C SER A 476 29.48 37.32 69.74
#